data_AF-A0A2V3UCM9-F1
#
_entry.id   AF-A0A2V3UCM9-F1
#
_cell.length_a   1.000
_cell.length_b   1.000
_cell.length_c   1.000
_cell.angle_alpha   90.00
_cell.angle_beta   90.00
_cell.angle_gamma   90.00
#
_symmetry.space_group_name_H-M   'P 1'
#
loop_
_entity.id
_entity.type
_entity.pdbx_description
1 polymer ?
#
loop_
_entity_poly.entity_id
_entity_poly.type
_entity_poly.pdbx_seq_one_letter_code
_entity_poly.pdbx_strand_id
1 'polypeptide(L)'
;MEIREYVDSRGHSPFSRWFDDLDPQAAAKVTVAMARMEAGNLLNVKGGGEGVQEYRIAWGPGYRLYFGRDGDTLIVLLCGGTKRRQ
;
A
#
# COMPACT_ATOMS: atom_id res chain seq x y z
N MET A 1 7.86 -0.24 -11.90
CA MET A 1 7.54 0.98 -11.14
C MET A 1 8.38 0.96 -9.88
N GLU A 2 9.01 2.08 -9.53
CA GLU A 2 9.70 2.25 -8.26
C GLU A 2 8.66 2.45 -7.15
N ILE A 3 8.79 1.74 -6.03
CA ILE A 3 7.99 2.00 -4.83
C ILE A 3 8.85 2.72 -3.81
N ARG A 4 8.33 3.81 -3.26
CA ARG A 4 8.90 4.51 -2.10
C ARG A 4 7.88 4.63 -1.00
N GLU A 5 8.35 4.66 0.24
CA GLU A 5 7.53 5.01 1.38
C GLU A 5 7.53 6.53 1.57
N TYR A 6 6.37 7.09 1.89
CA TYR A 6 6.28 8.44 2.41
C TYR A 6 6.93 8.49 3.79
N VAL A 7 7.82 9.46 3.96
CA VAL A 7 8.48 9.76 5.22
C VAL A 7 8.03 11.15 5.66
N ASP A 8 7.50 11.24 6.88
CA ASP A 8 7.04 12.51 7.46
C ASP A 8 8.23 13.45 7.77
N SER A 9 7.93 14.69 8.18
CA SER A 9 8.96 15.68 8.53
C SER A 9 9.84 15.30 9.72
N ARG A 10 9.50 14.22 10.44
CA ARG A 10 10.23 13.68 11.58
C ARG A 10 11.02 12.41 11.22
N GLY A 11 10.96 11.94 9.97
CA GLY A 11 11.66 10.74 9.54
C GLY A 11 10.87 9.44 9.73
N HIS A 12 9.58 9.50 10.06
CA HIS A 12 8.77 8.29 10.25
C HIS A 12 8.00 7.92 8.98
N SER A 13 7.96 6.62 8.69
CA SER A 13 7.07 6.06 7.68
C SER A 13 5.80 5.52 8.34
N PRO A 14 4.62 6.11 8.07
CA PRO A 14 3.35 5.57 8.56
C PRO A 14 3.06 4.17 8.00
N PHE A 15 3.56 3.87 6.80
CA PHE A 15 3.47 2.54 6.21
C PHE A 15 4.29 1.52 7.00
N SER A 16 5.59 1.78 7.23
CA SER A 16 6.47 0.86 7.97
C SER A 16 5.93 0.60 9.36
N ARG A 17 5.51 1.64 10.09
CA ARG A 17 4.93 1.47 11.42
C ARG A 17 3.72 0.52 11.42
N TRP A 18 2.81 0.69 10.45
CA TRP A 18 1.66 -0.19 10.33
C TRP A 18 2.04 -1.60 9.88
N PHE A 19 3.02 -1.73 8.98
CA PHE A 19 3.49 -3.02 8.48
C PHE A 19 4.18 -3.85 9.57
N ASP A 20 4.96 -3.20 10.43
CA ASP A 20 5.66 -3.83 11.55
C ASP A 20 4.69 -4.37 12.62
N ASP A 21 3.48 -3.81 12.70
CA ASP A 21 2.41 -4.28 13.59
C ASP A 21 1.62 -5.50 13.02
N LEU A 22 1.92 -5.94 11.79
CA LEU A 22 1.21 -7.06 11.15
C LEU A 22 1.73 -8.42 11.64
N ASP A 23 0.81 -9.40 11.69
CA ASP A 23 1.21 -10.79 11.82
C ASP A 23 2.00 -11.26 10.58
N PRO A 24 2.86 -12.28 10.70
CA PRO A 24 3.72 -12.72 9.59
C PRO A 24 2.97 -13.09 8.30
N GLN A 25 1.75 -13.62 8.43
CA GLN A 25 0.96 -14.01 7.27
C GLN A 25 0.39 -12.79 6.55
N ALA A 26 -0.08 -11.79 7.30
CA ALA A 26 -0.52 -10.51 6.76
C ALA A 26 0.64 -9.74 6.09
N ALA A 27 1.80 -9.65 6.75
CA ALA A 27 3.00 -9.01 6.20
C ALA A 27 3.39 -9.63 4.85
N ALA A 28 3.42 -10.97 4.75
CA ALA A 28 3.72 -11.66 3.50
C ALA A 28 2.72 -11.34 2.38
N LYS A 29 1.42 -11.19 2.69
CA LYS A 29 0.41 -10.79 1.69
C LYS A 29 0.63 -9.36 1.19
N VAL A 30 1.02 -8.45 2.08
CA VAL A 30 1.34 -7.07 1.72
C VAL A 30 2.59 -7.01 0.85
N THR A 31 3.65 -7.75 1.19
CA THR A 31 4.87 -7.82 0.36
C THR A 31 4.57 -8.34 -1.05
N VAL A 32 3.76 -9.39 -1.18
CA VAL A 32 3.33 -9.90 -2.49
C VAL A 32 2.52 -8.86 -3.27
N ALA A 33 1.69 -8.06 -2.60
CA ALA A 33 0.96 -6.98 -3.23
C ALA A 33 1.90 -5.88 -3.73
N MET A 34 2.89 -5.46 -2.92
CA MET A 34 3.92 -4.50 -3.34
C MET A 34 4.69 -4.98 -4.56
N ALA A 35 5.15 -6.25 -4.57
CA ALA A 35 5.85 -6.81 -5.74
C ALA A 35 4.99 -6.79 -7.02
N ARG A 36 3.67 -7.01 -6.89
CA ARG A 36 2.74 -6.89 -8.03
C ARG A 36 2.59 -5.45 -8.50
N MET A 37 2.54 -4.50 -7.56
CA MET A 37 2.49 -3.07 -7.87
C MET A 37 3.78 -2.60 -8.57
N GLU A 38 4.95 -3.06 -8.14
CA GLU A 38 6.24 -2.79 -8.81
C GLU A 38 6.25 -3.31 -10.24
N ALA A 39 5.66 -4.48 -10.49
CA ALA A 39 5.49 -5.06 -11.81
C ALA A 39 4.41 -4.35 -12.66
N GLY A 40 3.79 -3.27 -12.16
CA GLY A 40 2.75 -2.51 -12.86
C GLY A 40 1.35 -3.13 -12.79
N ASN A 41 1.16 -4.20 -12.01
CA ASN A 41 -0.14 -4.83 -11.85
C ASN A 41 -1.01 -4.09 -10.83
N LEU A 42 -1.74 -3.09 -11.33
CA LEU A 42 -2.60 -2.20 -10.57
C LEU A 42 -4.10 -2.45 -10.81
N LEU A 43 -4.47 -3.63 -11.32
CA LEU A 43 -5.86 -3.99 -11.64
C LEU A 43 -6.81 -3.99 -10.42
N ASN A 44 -6.26 -4.08 -9.21
CA ASN A 44 -7.03 -4.09 -7.97
C ASN A 44 -7.02 -2.74 -7.24
N VAL A 45 -6.74 -1.68 -7.98
CA VAL A 45 -6.73 -0.30 -7.48
C VAL A 45 -8.12 0.32 -7.65
N LYS A 46 -8.58 1.03 -6.60
CA LYS A 46 -9.73 1.93 -6.69
C LYS A 46 -9.27 3.38 -6.61
N GLY A 47 -9.87 4.21 -7.46
CA GLY A 47 -9.52 5.62 -7.63
C GLY A 47 -8.76 5.83 -8.92
N GLY A 48 -9.35 6.59 -9.84
CA GLY A 48 -8.78 6.93 -11.15
C GLY A 48 -8.87 8.44 -11.40
N GLY A 49 -8.33 9.23 -10.47
CA GLY A 49 -8.28 10.69 -10.53
C GLY A 49 -7.09 11.25 -9.75
N GLU A 50 -6.82 12.55 -9.90
CA GLU A 50 -5.75 13.26 -9.19
C GLU A 50 -5.91 13.08 -7.67
N GLY A 51 -5.04 12.28 -7.04
CA GLY A 51 -5.07 12.05 -5.60
C GLY A 51 -4.57 10.68 -5.16
N VAL A 52 -5.03 10.26 -3.97
CA VAL A 52 -4.64 9.02 -3.31
C VAL A 52 -5.43 7.82 -3.85
N GLN A 53 -4.72 6.77 -4.24
CA GLN A 53 -5.25 5.51 -4.74
C GLN A 53 -5.22 4.43 -3.65
N GLU A 54 -6.13 3.46 -3.74
CA GLU A 54 -6.25 2.36 -2.78
C GLU A 54 -6.04 1.00 -3.48
N TYR A 55 -4.98 0.27 -3.13
CA TYR A 55 -4.77 -1.12 -3.55
C TYR A 55 -5.43 -2.06 -2.55
N ARG A 56 -6.34 -2.92 -3.01
CA ARG A 56 -7.07 -3.84 -2.14
C ARG A 56 -6.44 -5.22 -2.12
N ILE A 57 -6.25 -5.76 -0.93
CA ILE A 57 -5.81 -7.14 -0.72
C ILE A 57 -6.99 -7.89 -0.10
N ALA A 58 -7.69 -8.66 -0.93
CA ALA A 58 -8.85 -9.45 -0.53
C ALA A 58 -8.42 -10.74 0.22
N TRP A 59 -7.85 -10.57 1.41
CA TRP A 59 -7.41 -11.67 2.26
C TRP A 59 -7.68 -11.35 3.75
N GLY A 60 -8.16 -12.35 4.49
CA GLY A 60 -8.48 -12.23 5.91
C GLY A 60 -9.45 -11.07 6.21
N PRO A 61 -9.14 -10.15 7.14
CA PRO A 61 -9.98 -8.99 7.44
C PRO A 61 -10.08 -7.98 6.28
N GLY A 62 -9.23 -8.10 5.26
CA GLY A 62 -9.13 -7.20 4.12
C GLY A 62 -8.13 -6.08 4.40
N TYR A 63 -6.99 -6.13 3.71
CA TYR A 63 -5.92 -5.15 3.84
C TYR A 63 -5.92 -4.18 2.67
N ARG A 64 -5.43 -2.97 2.90
CA ARG A 64 -5.41 -1.88 1.92
C ARG A 64 -4.09 -1.13 1.99
N LEU A 65 -3.56 -0.80 0.83
CA LEU A 65 -2.40 0.08 0.68
C LEU A 65 -2.88 1.39 0.07
N TYR A 66 -2.60 2.50 0.73
CA TYR A 66 -2.91 3.83 0.23
C TYR A 66 -1.65 4.41 -0.39
N PHE A 67 -1.74 4.86 -1.63
CA PHE A 67 -0.56 5.32 -2.37
C PHE A 67 -0.87 6.45 -3.34
N GLY A 68 0.11 7.33 -3.54
CA GLY A 68 0.15 8.23 -4.69
C GLY A 68 0.90 7.57 -5.84
N ARG A 69 0.65 8.01 -7.07
CA ARG A 69 1.33 7.49 -8.26
C ARG A 69 1.66 8.64 -9.20
N ASP A 70 2.85 8.62 -9.78
CA ASP A 70 3.24 9.50 -10.87
C ASP A 70 3.49 8.66 -12.13
N GLY A 71 2.62 8.85 -13.12
CA GLY A 71 2.63 8.12 -14.38
C GLY A 71 2.80 6.60 -14.19
N ASP A 72 3.63 5.99 -15.02
CA ASP A 72 3.96 4.55 -14.95
C ASP A 72 5.32 4.28 -14.29
N THR A 73 5.86 5.26 -13.56
CA THR A 73 7.24 5.24 -13.07
C THR A 73 7.33 5.09 -11.56
N LEU A 74 6.52 5.82 -10.79
CA LEU A 74 6.66 5.93 -9.35
C LEU A 74 5.35 5.66 -8.61
N ILE A 75 5.45 4.94 -7.50
CA ILE A 75 4.42 4.76 -6.49
C ILE A 75 4.97 5.22 -5.14
N VAL A 76 4.21 6.04 -4.43
CA VAL A 76 4.53 6.49 -3.06
C VAL A 76 3.52 5.90 -2.09
N LEU A 77 3.93 4.94 -1.26
CA LEU A 77 3.12 4.35 -0.20
C LEU A 77 2.94 5.36 0.93
N LEU A 78 1.69 5.72 1.24
CA LEU A 78 1.37 6.69 2.27
C LEU A 78 1.13 6.00 3.61
N CYS A 79 0.31 4.95 3.61
CA CYS A 79 0.02 4.12 4.76
C CYS A 79 -0.64 2.81 4.33
N GLY A 80 -0.75 1.87 5.27
CA GLY A 80 -1.64 0.73 5.12
C GLY A 80 -2.78 0.76 6.13
N GLY A 81 -3.78 -0.08 5.89
CA GLY A 81 -4.91 -0.20 6.78
C GLY A 81 -5.58 -1.55 6.67
N THR A 82 -6.19 -1.97 7.77
CA THR A 82 -7.04 -3.15 7.83
C THR A 82 -8.48 -2.68 7.89
N LYS A 83 -9.36 -3.23 7.03
CA LYS A 83 -10.80 -2.96 7.15
C LYS A 83 -11.25 -3.52 8.50
N ARG A 84 -11.46 -2.65 9.49
CA ARG A 84 -12.20 -3.04 10.71
C ARG A 84 -13.59 -3.45 10.24
N ARG A 85 -13.92 -4.74 10.38
CA ARG A 85 -15.33 -5.17 10.40
C ARG A 85 -15.90 -4.63 11.71
N GLN A 86 -16.75 -3.62 11.58
CA GLN A 86 -17.68 -3.25 12.64
C GLN A 86 -18.74 -4.33 12.76
#